data_AF-A0A655AQK1-F1
#
_entry.id   AF-A0A655AQK1-F1
#
_cell.length_a   1.000
_cell.length_b   1.000
_cell.length_c   1.000
_cell.angle_alpha   90.00
_cell.angle_beta   90.00
_cell.angle_gamma   90.00
#
_symmetry.space_group_name_H-M   'P 1'
#
loop_
_entity.id
_entity.type
_entity.pdbx_description
1 polymer ?
#
loop_
_entity_poly.entity_id
_entity_poly.type
_entity_poly.pdbx_seq_one_letter_code
_entity_poly.pdbx_strand_id
1 'polypeptide(L)' 'MRIGIGRPPGRKDPAAFVLENFTPAERAEVPTICEQAADATELLIEQGMEPAQNRVHAW' A
#
# COMPACT_ATOMS: atom_id res chain seq x y z
N MET A 1 2.42 5.45 7.30
CA MET A 1 2.33 4.63 6.07
C MET A 1 0.98 3.95 6.01
N ARG A 2 0.23 4.14 4.91
CA ARG A 2 -1.05 3.47 4.64
C ARG A 2 -0.98 2.91 3.23
N ILE A 3 -1.21 1.61 3.07
CA ILE A 3 -1.25 0.93 1.77
C ILE A 3 -2.68 0.44 1.58
N GLY A 4 -3.34 0.91 0.51
CA GLY A 4 -4.73 0.56 0.24
C GLY A 4 -4.84 -0.86 -0.32
N ILE A 5 -5.82 -1.63 0.18
CA ILE A 5 -6.13 -2.99 -0.30
C ILE A 5 -7.48 -3.07 -1.03
N GLY A 6 -8.06 -1.92 -1.36
CA GLY A 6 -9.38 -1.83 -2.00
C GLY A 6 -10.56 -2.08 -1.05
N ARG A 7 -11.69 -2.49 -1.62
CA ARG A 7 -12.93 -2.79 -0.89
C ARG A 7 -13.46 -4.17 -1.28
N PRO A 8 -14.08 -4.93 -0.36
CA PRO A 8 -14.71 -6.19 -0.69
C PRO A 8 -15.78 -6.03 -1.80
N PRO A 9 -15.82 -6.92 -2.80
CA PRO A 9 -16.82 -6.84 -3.86
C PRO A 9 -18.23 -7.19 -3.33
N GLY A 10 -19.22 -6.37 -3.68
CA GLY A 10 -20.63 -6.63 -3.39
C GLY A 10 -20.94 -6.71 -1.90
N ARG A 11 -21.56 -7.82 -1.47
CA ARG A 11 -21.95 -8.10 -0.07
C ARG A 11 -20.98 -9.03 0.66
N LYS A 12 -19.75 -9.16 0.17
CA LYS A 12 -18.74 -10.01 0.79
C LYS A 12 -18.38 -9.51 2.19
N ASP A 13 -18.21 -10.42 3.13
CA ASP A 13 -17.76 -10.11 4.48
C ASP A 13 -16.32 -9.52 4.47
N PRO A 14 -16.08 -8.37 5.12
CA PRO A 14 -14.76 -7.74 5.12
C PRO A 14 -13.65 -8.55 5.80
N ALA A 15 -13.97 -9.30 6.87
CA ALA A 15 -12.98 -10.10 7.58
C ALA A 15 -12.54 -11.31 6.73
N ALA A 16 -13.48 -11.90 5.98
CA ALA A 16 -13.14 -12.93 5.00
C ALA A 16 -12.28 -12.36 3.85
N PHE A 17 -12.60 -11.18 3.33
CA PHE A 17 -11.86 -10.56 2.22
C PHE A 17 -10.37 -10.36 2.51
N VAL A 18 -10.01 -9.92 3.71
CA VAL A 18 -8.60 -9.63 4.06
C VAL A 18 -7.74 -10.87 4.30
N LEU A 19 -8.35 -12.04 4.44
CA LEU A 19 -7.65 -13.32 4.65
C LEU A 19 -7.44 -14.10 3.35
N GLU A 20 -7.96 -13.61 2.23
CA GLU A 20 -7.83 -14.26 0.94
C GLU A 20 -6.48 -13.99 0.27
N ASN A 21 -6.10 -14.90 -0.62
CA ASN A 21 -4.93 -14.72 -1.46
C ASN A 21 -5.17 -13.64 -2.52
N PHE A 22 -4.11 -12.91 -2.88
CA PHE A 22 -4.11 -12.05 -4.07
C PHE A 22 -4.41 -12.85 -5.34
N THR A 23 -5.15 -12.22 -6.26
CA THR A 23 -5.29 -12.69 -7.63
C THR A 23 -3.93 -12.69 -8.34
N PRO A 24 -3.75 -13.47 -9.44
CA PRO A 24 -2.50 -13.47 -10.18
C PRO A 24 -2.08 -12.09 -10.69
N ALA A 25 -3.05 -11.26 -11.10
CA ALA A 25 -2.79 -9.89 -11.56
C ALA A 25 -2.30 -8.99 -10.42
N GLU A 26 -2.97 -8.99 -9.26
CA GLU A 26 -2.53 -8.21 -8.09
C GLU A 26 -1.18 -8.68 -7.57
N ARG A 27 -0.93 -10.00 -7.55
CA ARG A 27 0.32 -10.58 -7.04
C ARG A 27 1.54 -10.09 -7.82
N ALA A 28 1.40 -9.83 -9.12
CA ALA A 28 2.48 -9.30 -9.94
C ALA A 28 2.88 -7.87 -9.55
N GLU A 29 1.96 -7.09 -8.98
CA GLU A 29 2.18 -5.69 -8.56
C GLU A 29 2.77 -5.57 -7.14
N VAL A 30 2.58 -6.60 -6.30
CA VAL A 30 3.00 -6.58 -4.88
C VAL A 30 4.49 -6.20 -4.70
N PRO A 31 5.46 -6.75 -5.47
CA PRO A 31 6.87 -6.39 -5.30
C PRO A 31 7.13 -4.89 -5.47
N THR A 32 6.58 -4.29 -6.52
CA THR A 32 6.71 -2.85 -6.79
C THR A 32 6.12 -2.00 -5.66
N ILE A 33 4.96 -2.40 -5.13
CA ILE A 33 4.32 -1.70 -4.00
C ILE A 33 5.20 -1.78 -2.75
N CYS A 34 5.84 -2.94 -2.50
CA CYS A 34 6.77 -3.11 -1.38
C CYS A 34 8.01 -2.21 -1.50
N GLU A 35 8.59 -2.09 -2.69
CA GLU A 35 9.73 -1.20 -2.95
C GLU A 35 9.36 0.27 -2.66
N GLN A 36 8.23 0.74 -3.21
CA GLN A 36 7.77 2.11 -2.96
C GLN A 36 7.49 2.37 -1.48
N ALA A 37 6.95 1.39 -0.75
CA ALA A 37 6.72 1.50 0.68
C ALA A 37 8.03 1.59 1.49
N ALA A 38 9.08 0.88 1.06
CA ALA A 38 10.40 0.98 1.66
C ALA A 38 11.00 2.38 1.42
N ASP A 39 11.00 2.87 0.17
CA ASP A 39 11.50 4.19 -0.19
C ASP A 39 10.80 5.30 0.61
N ALA A 40 9.48 5.23 0.74
CA ALA A 40 8.70 6.19 1.51
C ALA A 40 9.04 6.17 3.01
N THR A 41 9.43 4.99 3.54
CA THR A 41 9.85 4.85 4.94
C THR A 41 11.23 5.44 5.17
N GLU A 42 12.17 5.21 4.24
CA GLU A 42 13.50 5.82 4.27
C GLU A 42 13.41 7.35 4.17
N LEU A 43 12.62 7.85 3.21
CA LEU A 43 12.37 9.28 3.02
C LEU A 43 11.85 9.97 4.29
N LEU A 44 10.96 9.29 5.03
CA LEU A 44 10.43 9.80 6.29
C LEU A 44 11.52 9.95 7.36
N ILE A 45 12.46 9.01 7.44
CA ILE A 45 13.57 9.05 8.39
C ILE A 45 14.57 10.14 8.00
N GLU A 46 14.87 10.26 6.70
CA GLU A 46 15.89 11.18 6.19
C GLU A 46 15.44 12.65 6.18
N GLN A 47 14.18 12.89 5.83
CA GLN A 47 13.68 14.26 5.55
C GLN A 47 12.67 14.75 6.59
N GLY A 48 12.18 13.87 7.46
CA GLY A 48 11.15 14.20 8.43
C GLY A 48 9.74 14.24 7.83
N MET A 49 8.76 14.49 8.68
CA MET A 49 7.33 14.22 8.40
C MET A 49 6.76 15.02 7.23
N GLU A 50 6.75 16.35 7.30
CA GLU A 50 6.08 17.22 6.32
C GLU A 50 6.60 17.06 4.88
N PRO A 51 7.93 17.13 4.60
CA PRO A 51 8.43 17.00 3.23
C PRO A 51 8.23 15.59 2.68
N ALA A 52 8.46 14.54 3.49
CA ALA A 52 8.25 13.16 3.04
C ALA A 52 6.77 12.91 2.72
N GLN A 53 5.85 13.38 3.57
CA GLN A 53 4.42 13.24 3.35
C GLN A 53 3.96 13.93 2.07
N ASN A 54 4.39 15.18 1.83
CA ASN A 54 4.03 15.93 0.63
C ASN A 54 4.51 15.24 -0.65
N ARG A 55 5.69 14.61 -0.61
CA ARG A 55 6.24 13.86 -1.75
C ARG A 55 5.46 12.57 -2.02
N VAL A 56 5.22 11.76 -0.99
CA VAL A 56 4.57 10.45 -1.14
C VAL A 56 3.08 10.58 -1.48
N HIS A 57 2.38 11.59 -0.98
CA HIS A 57 0.98 11.84 -1.33
C HIS A 57 0.76 12.29 -2.78
N ALA A 58 1.81 12.64 -3.50
CA ALA A 58 1.77 13.03 -4.91
C ALA A 58 2.15 11.90 -5.87
N TRP A 59 2.45 10.70 -5.36
CA TRP A 59 2.71 9.50 -6.17
C TRP A 59 1.43 8.94 -6.78
#